data_AF-A0A3A0AE26-F1
#
_entry.id   AF-A0A3A0AE26-F1
#
_cell.length_a   1.000
_cell.length_b   1.000
_cell.length_c   1.000
_cell.angle_alpha   90.00
_cell.angle_beta   90.00
_cell.angle_gamma   90.00
#
_symmetry.space_group_name_H-M   'P 1'
#
loop_
_entity.id
_entity.type
_entity.pdbx_description
1 polymer ?
#
loop_
_entity_poly.entity_id
_entity_poly.type
_entity_poly.pdbx_seq_one_letter_code
_entity_poly.pdbx_strand_id
1 'polypeptide(L)'
;YHLEVTSQVDLATALPPLLRLLRGVGETTPNVRSEGEPFSQLMWLFSRHHPVYDLLGEELAPRYEPPYAWYIRVPDLLAFLQLITPVLEGRLARSVFANYTGEIKCDLYRSGLLFKIERGQLVPWRPPPYDPEASFGCPPLVFLQLLLGYRSMAELSAIYPDASVAEKFKLLVDTLFPKQHSAVHPPP
;
A
#
# COMPACT_ATOMS: atom_id res chain seq x y z
N TYR A 1 -7.83 8.51 -14.83
CA TYR A 1 -7.07 8.21 -16.06
C TYR A 1 -5.69 7.70 -15.64
N HIS A 2 -5.39 6.42 -15.86
CA HIS A 2 -4.05 5.88 -15.62
C HIS A 2 -3.30 5.88 -16.94
N LEU A 3 -2.14 6.54 -16.99
CA LEU A 3 -1.21 6.39 -18.11
C LEU A 3 -0.48 5.07 -17.90
N GLU A 4 -0.65 4.11 -18.82
CA GLU A 4 0.00 2.81 -18.74
C GLU A 4 1.05 2.70 -19.86
N VAL A 5 2.25 2.24 -19.49
CA VAL A 5 3.33 2.02 -20.45
C VAL A 5 3.23 0.59 -20.96
N THR A 6 2.79 0.42 -22.20
CA THR A 6 2.71 -0.90 -22.82
C THR A 6 4.10 -1.44 -23.13
N SER A 7 4.29 -2.76 -23.00
CA SER A 7 5.59 -3.43 -23.24
C SER A 7 6.14 -3.31 -24.67
N GLN A 8 5.35 -2.82 -25.61
CA GLN A 8 5.73 -2.63 -27.01
C GLN A 8 6.37 -1.26 -27.30
N VAL A 9 6.37 -0.34 -26.32
CA VAL A 9 6.91 1.01 -26.48
C VAL A 9 8.17 1.15 -25.62
N ASP A 10 9.29 1.47 -26.25
CA ASP A 10 10.47 1.94 -25.53
C ASP A 10 10.19 3.35 -24.98
N LEU A 11 9.88 3.40 -23.69
CA LEU A 11 9.54 4.62 -22.99
C LEU A 11 10.68 5.64 -23.03
N ALA A 12 11.94 5.22 -23.01
CA ALA A 12 13.09 6.13 -23.05
C ALA A 12 13.13 6.93 -24.35
N THR A 13 12.81 6.27 -25.47
CA THR A 13 12.75 6.89 -26.79
C THR A 13 11.47 7.70 -27.01
N ALA A 14 10.33 7.23 -26.48
CA ALA A 14 9.02 7.85 -26.67
C ALA A 14 8.78 9.09 -25.79
N LEU A 15 9.37 9.15 -24.59
CA LEU A 15 9.05 10.17 -23.59
C LEU A 15 9.51 11.59 -23.99
N PRO A 16 10.72 11.84 -24.53
CA PRO A 16 11.12 13.18 -24.94
C PRO A 16 10.24 13.83 -26.03
N PRO A 17 9.90 13.16 -27.17
CA PRO A 17 9.00 13.75 -28.15
C PRO A 17 7.57 13.91 -27.61
N LEU A 18 7.10 12.99 -26.75
CA LEU A 18 5.82 13.12 -26.07
C LEU A 18 5.78 14.37 -25.18
N LEU A 19 6.82 14.65 -24.39
CA LEU A 19 6.91 15.86 -23.58
C LEU A 19 6.85 17.14 -24.41
N ARG A 20 7.54 17.17 -25.56
CA ARG A 20 7.47 18.32 -26.49
C ARG A 20 6.08 18.50 -27.08
N LEU A 21 5.42 17.40 -27.45
CA LEU A 21 4.05 17.42 -27.95
C LEU A 21 3.08 17.96 -26.88
N LEU A 22 3.15 17.42 -25.66
CA LEU A 22 2.30 17.85 -24.54
C LEU A 22 2.54 19.32 -24.18
N ARG A 23 3.79 19.79 -24.25
CA ARG A 23 4.09 21.21 -24.10
C ARG A 23 3.37 22.06 -25.15
N GLY A 24 3.46 21.69 -26.42
CA GLY A 24 2.77 22.42 -27.50
C GLY A 24 1.24 22.41 -27.36
N VAL A 25 0.67 21.30 -26.88
CA VAL A 25 -0.76 21.24 -26.52
C VAL A 25 -1.06 22.20 -25.37
N GLY A 26 -0.26 22.18 -24.30
CA GLY A 26 -0.44 23.06 -23.15
C GLY A 26 -0.37 24.55 -23.51
N GLU A 27 0.59 24.94 -24.34
CA GLU A 27 0.77 26.31 -24.83
C GLU A 27 -0.40 26.82 -25.68
N THR A 28 -1.15 25.92 -26.33
CA THR A 28 -2.29 26.26 -27.19
C THR A 28 -3.65 26.04 -26.53
N THR A 29 -3.69 25.38 -25.38
CA THR A 29 -4.93 25.07 -24.65
C THR A 29 -5.40 26.30 -23.87
N PRO A 30 -6.64 26.80 -24.11
CA PRO A 30 -7.18 27.90 -23.34
C PRO A 30 -7.33 27.54 -21.85
N ASN A 31 -7.10 28.51 -20.98
CA ASN A 31 -7.32 28.31 -19.55
C ASN A 31 -8.79 28.02 -19.25
N VAL A 32 -9.03 27.01 -18.43
CA VAL A 32 -10.38 26.66 -17.94
C VAL A 32 -10.99 27.80 -17.12
N ARG A 33 -10.14 28.59 -16.46
CA ARG A 33 -10.53 29.80 -15.71
C ARG A 33 -10.12 31.04 -16.51
N SER A 34 -11.00 32.03 -16.57
CA SER A 34 -10.80 33.27 -17.31
C SER A 34 -9.58 34.10 -16.86
N GLU A 35 -9.12 33.91 -15.63
CA GLU A 35 -7.92 34.55 -15.05
C GLU A 35 -6.80 33.54 -14.74
N GLY A 36 -6.64 32.50 -15.58
CA GLY A 36 -5.56 31.53 -15.41
C GLY A 36 -4.20 32.11 -15.81
N GLU A 37 -3.15 31.72 -15.09
CA GLU A 37 -1.77 31.98 -15.51
C GLU A 37 -1.43 31.26 -16.82
N PRO A 38 -0.45 31.75 -17.60
CA PRO A 38 0.04 31.03 -18.77
C PRO A 38 0.52 29.62 -18.43
N PHE A 39 0.45 28.71 -19.41
CA PHE A 39 1.03 27.39 -19.30
C PHE A 39 2.51 27.47 -18.90
N SER A 40 2.89 26.78 -17.83
CA SER A 40 4.25 26.84 -17.28
C SER A 40 4.87 25.48 -16.99
N GLN A 41 4.06 24.43 -16.82
CA GLN A 41 4.54 23.10 -16.44
C GLN A 41 3.57 22.00 -16.84
N LEU A 42 4.12 20.79 -16.98
CA LEU A 42 3.37 19.55 -17.04
C LEU A 42 3.38 18.90 -15.66
N MET A 43 2.22 18.43 -15.20
CA MET A 43 2.09 17.70 -13.95
C MET A 43 1.52 16.31 -14.23
N TRP A 44 2.13 15.30 -13.63
CA TRP A 44 1.63 13.94 -13.65
C TRP A 44 1.44 13.40 -12.25
N LEU A 45 0.31 12.74 -12.04
CA LEU A 45 -0.06 12.09 -10.79
C LEU A 45 0.12 10.58 -10.96
N PHE A 46 1.35 10.10 -10.84
CA PHE A 46 1.63 8.67 -10.83
C PHE A 46 1.62 8.11 -9.40
N SER A 47 1.67 6.78 -9.30
CA SER A 47 1.85 6.12 -8.00
C SER A 47 3.28 6.33 -7.49
N ARG A 48 3.56 5.96 -6.23
CA ARG A 48 4.87 6.11 -5.58
C ARG A 48 6.06 5.59 -6.39
N HIS A 49 5.83 4.62 -7.27
CA HIS A 49 6.84 4.09 -8.18
C HIS A 49 6.30 4.16 -9.60
N HIS A 50 7.03 4.78 -10.52
CA HIS A 50 6.69 4.83 -11.93
C HIS A 50 7.97 4.99 -12.77
N PRO A 51 8.16 4.22 -13.86
CA PRO A 51 9.39 4.26 -14.68
C PRO A 51 9.75 5.64 -15.26
N VAL A 52 8.75 6.53 -15.38
CA VAL A 52 8.99 7.92 -15.81
C VAL A 52 9.89 8.69 -14.84
N TYR A 53 9.82 8.40 -13.54
CA TYR A 53 10.68 9.06 -12.56
C TYR A 53 12.15 8.73 -12.81
N ASP A 54 12.45 7.46 -13.12
CA ASP A 54 13.81 7.01 -13.41
C ASP A 54 14.35 7.63 -14.72
N LEU A 55 13.50 7.78 -15.73
CA LEU A 55 13.89 8.31 -17.04
C LEU A 55 14.07 9.82 -17.07
N LEU A 56 13.25 10.58 -16.34
CA LEU A 56 13.35 12.04 -16.35
C LEU A 56 14.45 12.54 -15.43
N GLY A 57 14.73 11.81 -14.35
CA GLY A 57 15.66 12.25 -13.33
C GLY A 57 15.34 13.63 -12.75
N GLU A 58 16.28 14.19 -12.00
CA GLU A 58 16.10 15.47 -11.32
C GLU A 58 16.15 16.68 -12.27
N GLU A 59 16.77 16.54 -13.45
CA GLU A 59 16.91 17.64 -14.41
C GLU A 59 15.59 17.96 -15.13
N LEU A 60 14.83 16.94 -15.56
CA LEU A 60 13.60 17.12 -16.32
C LEU A 60 12.33 17.01 -15.45
N ALA A 61 12.42 16.38 -14.27
CA ALA A 61 11.36 16.33 -13.27
C ALA A 61 11.86 16.85 -11.91
N PRO A 62 12.21 18.15 -11.81
CA PRO A 62 12.83 18.71 -10.60
C PRO A 62 11.89 18.78 -9.39
N ARG A 63 10.59 18.52 -9.58
CA ARG A 63 9.58 18.54 -8.53
C ARG A 63 8.94 17.16 -8.41
N TYR A 64 9.34 16.44 -7.37
CA TYR A 64 8.69 15.22 -6.93
C TYR A 64 8.02 15.48 -5.58
N GLU A 65 6.69 15.43 -5.57
CA GLU A 65 5.91 15.45 -4.34
C GLU A 65 5.59 13.99 -3.97
N PRO A 66 6.14 13.45 -2.87
CA PRO A 66 5.83 12.10 -2.47
C PRO A 66 4.32 11.99 -2.20
N PRO A 67 3.66 10.90 -2.64
CA PRO A 67 2.23 10.77 -2.49
C PRO A 67 1.85 10.82 -1.01
N TYR A 68 0.88 11.66 -0.69
CA TYR A 68 0.35 11.80 0.65
C TYR A 68 -0.19 10.46 1.15
N ALA A 69 0.17 10.09 2.37
CA ALA A 69 -0.37 8.91 3.02
C ALA A 69 -1.61 9.29 3.83
N TRP A 70 -2.76 8.72 3.46
CA TRP A 70 -3.99 8.91 4.22
C TRP A 70 -3.88 8.23 5.57
N TYR A 71 -4.25 8.96 6.62
CA TYR A 71 -4.41 8.39 7.95
C TYR A 71 -5.80 7.79 8.09
N ILE A 72 -5.89 6.46 8.05
CA ILE A 72 -7.16 5.72 8.03
C ILE A 72 -7.49 5.19 9.42
N ARG A 73 -8.77 5.29 9.80
CA ARG A 73 -9.32 4.67 11.00
C ARG A 73 -10.33 3.60 10.61
N VAL A 74 -10.25 2.46 11.28
CA VAL A 74 -11.22 1.37 11.16
C VAL A 74 -11.99 1.32 12.49
N PRO A 75 -13.26 1.78 12.52
CA PRO A 75 -14.02 1.90 13.77
C PRO A 75 -14.33 0.54 14.40
N ASP A 76 -14.58 -0.48 13.57
CA ASP A 76 -14.68 -1.87 14.02
C ASP A 76 -13.67 -2.75 13.28
N LEU A 77 -12.54 -2.98 13.94
CA LEU A 77 -11.46 -3.80 13.39
C LEU A 77 -11.87 -5.26 13.15
N LEU A 78 -12.75 -5.82 13.98
CA LEU A 78 -13.12 -7.22 13.84
C LEU A 78 -14.06 -7.40 12.65
N ALA A 79 -15.07 -6.52 12.53
CA ALA A 79 -15.98 -6.52 11.39
C ALA A 79 -15.24 -6.30 10.07
N PHE A 80 -14.23 -5.42 10.05
CA PHE A 80 -13.39 -5.22 8.87
C PHE A 80 -12.58 -6.47 8.52
N LEU A 81 -11.97 -7.14 9.51
CA LEU A 81 -11.22 -8.38 9.27
C LEU A 81 -12.13 -9.50 8.75
N GLN A 82 -13.34 -9.62 9.28
CA GLN A 82 -14.35 -10.55 8.76
C GLN A 82 -14.70 -10.23 7.31
N LEU A 83 -14.88 -8.96 6.97
CA LEU A 83 -15.17 -8.52 5.61
C LEU A 83 -14.04 -8.90 4.62
N ILE A 84 -12.77 -8.73 5.01
CA ILE A 84 -11.63 -9.04 4.14
C ILE A 84 -11.13 -10.49 4.24
N THR A 85 -11.75 -11.33 5.07
CA THR A 85 -11.33 -12.73 5.29
C THR A 85 -11.16 -13.50 3.96
N PRO A 86 -12.08 -13.42 2.98
CA PRO A 86 -11.90 -14.11 1.69
C PRO A 86 -10.63 -13.68 0.93
N VAL A 87 -10.19 -12.42 1.09
CA VAL A 87 -8.94 -11.93 0.49
C VAL A 87 -7.73 -12.56 1.17
N LEU A 88 -7.76 -12.65 2.51
CA LEU A 88 -6.70 -13.27 3.30
C LEU A 88 -6.57 -14.77 2.99
N GLU A 89 -7.68 -15.49 2.93
CA GLU A 89 -7.72 -16.91 2.55
C GLU A 89 -7.24 -17.10 1.11
N GLY A 90 -7.64 -16.23 0.18
CA GLY A 90 -7.13 -16.25 -1.18
C GLY A 90 -5.61 -16.03 -1.28
N ARG A 91 -5.02 -15.25 -0.37
CA ARG A 91 -3.56 -15.10 -0.25
C ARG A 91 -2.91 -16.38 0.27
N LEU A 92 -3.48 -16.99 1.32
CA LEU A 92 -3.01 -18.28 1.84
C LEU A 92 -3.02 -19.36 0.77
N ALA A 93 -4.12 -19.49 0.03
CA ALA A 93 -4.30 -20.49 -1.03
C ALA A 93 -3.28 -20.39 -2.17
N ARG A 94 -2.75 -19.18 -2.45
CA ARG A 94 -1.71 -18.93 -3.46
C ARG A 94 -0.28 -18.97 -2.91
N SER A 95 -0.10 -19.44 -1.68
CA SER A 95 1.19 -19.45 -0.97
C SER A 95 1.56 -20.85 -0.49
N VAL A 96 2.72 -20.97 0.15
CA VAL A 96 3.15 -22.20 0.84
C VAL A 96 2.23 -22.59 2.01
N PHE A 97 1.33 -21.69 2.44
CA PHE A 97 0.38 -21.90 3.54
C PHE A 97 -1.02 -22.33 3.09
N ALA A 98 -1.19 -22.76 1.83
CA ALA A 98 -2.51 -23.12 1.29
C ALA A 98 -3.28 -24.15 2.14
N ASN A 99 -2.58 -25.08 2.79
CA ASN A 99 -3.16 -26.09 3.67
C ASN A 99 -2.72 -25.92 5.14
N TYR A 100 -2.19 -24.74 5.50
CA TYR A 100 -1.70 -24.48 6.85
C TYR A 100 -2.82 -24.59 7.87
N THR A 101 -2.50 -25.16 9.03
CA THR A 101 -3.38 -25.20 10.20
C THR A 101 -2.58 -24.71 11.39
N GLY A 102 -3.10 -23.71 12.09
CA GLY A 102 -2.39 -23.07 13.19
C GLY A 102 -3.05 -21.76 13.61
N GLU A 103 -2.32 -20.98 14.38
CA GLU A 103 -2.81 -19.78 15.02
C GLU A 103 -1.80 -18.64 14.88
N ILE A 104 -2.30 -17.43 14.63
CA ILE A 104 -1.51 -16.21 14.67
C ILE A 104 -2.14 -15.24 15.65
N LYS A 105 -1.38 -14.89 16.68
CA LYS A 105 -1.80 -13.95 17.72
C LYS A 105 -1.15 -12.59 17.49
N CYS A 106 -1.95 -11.55 17.43
CA CYS A 106 -1.53 -10.16 17.36
C CYS A 106 -1.79 -9.49 18.70
N ASP A 107 -0.73 -8.98 19.33
CA ASP A 107 -0.85 -8.11 20.50
C ASP A 107 -0.91 -6.63 20.08
N LEU A 108 -2.01 -5.96 20.43
CA LEU A 108 -2.20 -4.52 20.24
C LEU A 108 -2.09 -3.74 21.58
N TYR A 109 -1.50 -4.36 22.60
CA TYR A 109 -1.24 -3.96 23.99
C TYR A 109 -2.46 -3.66 24.85
N ARG A 110 -3.53 -3.13 24.25
CA ARG A 110 -4.82 -2.84 24.89
C ARG A 110 -5.95 -3.74 24.40
N SER A 111 -5.65 -4.59 23.43
CA SER A 111 -6.54 -5.57 22.81
C SER A 111 -5.68 -6.58 22.06
N GLY A 112 -6.21 -7.74 21.69
CA GLY A 112 -5.54 -8.63 20.77
C GLY A 112 -6.42 -9.06 19.61
N LEU A 113 -5.80 -9.69 18.61
CA LEU A 113 -6.45 -10.44 17.54
C LEU A 113 -5.88 -11.86 17.51
N LEU A 114 -6.71 -12.87 17.32
CA LEU A 114 -6.28 -14.21 16.98
C LEU A 114 -6.91 -14.59 15.65
N PHE A 115 -6.05 -14.99 14.73
CA PHE A 115 -6.40 -15.62 13.47
C PHE A 115 -6.24 -17.12 13.64
N LYS A 116 -7.35 -17.84 13.75
CA LYS A 116 -7.33 -19.30 13.67
C LYS A 116 -7.35 -19.69 12.20
N ILE A 117 -6.41 -20.54 11.79
CA ILE A 117 -6.32 -21.02 10.42
C ILE A 117 -6.53 -22.53 10.43
N GLU A 118 -7.51 -23.01 9.67
CA GLU A 118 -7.80 -24.44 9.48
C GLU A 118 -7.77 -24.76 7.99
N ARG A 119 -6.73 -25.50 7.55
CA ARG A 119 -6.50 -25.83 6.13
C ARG A 119 -6.64 -24.61 5.20
N GLY A 120 -6.01 -23.50 5.60
CA GLY A 120 -6.03 -22.24 4.85
C GLY A 120 -7.30 -21.39 5.01
N GLN A 121 -8.33 -21.86 5.73
CA GLN A 121 -9.52 -21.06 6.09
C GLN A 121 -9.26 -20.27 7.36
N LEU A 122 -9.64 -19.00 7.40
CA LEU A 122 -9.25 -18.06 8.44
C LEU A 122 -10.47 -17.56 9.21
N VAL A 123 -10.42 -17.65 10.54
CA VAL A 123 -11.43 -17.10 11.45
C VAL A 123 -10.77 -16.07 12.37
N PRO A 124 -11.03 -14.77 12.19
CA PRO A 124 -10.52 -13.74 13.08
C PRO A 124 -11.41 -13.63 14.34
N TRP A 125 -10.79 -13.47 15.50
CA TRP A 125 -11.48 -13.18 16.77
C TRP A 125 -10.62 -12.34 17.71
N ARG A 126 -11.19 -11.82 18.79
CA ARG A 126 -10.50 -10.93 19.76
C ARG A 126 -10.10 -11.67 21.06
N PRO A 127 -8.82 -12.01 21.26
CA PRO A 127 -8.26 -12.45 22.55
C PRO A 127 -8.12 -11.29 23.56
N PRO A 128 -7.84 -11.62 24.84
CA PRO A 128 -7.54 -10.62 25.86
C PRO A 128 -6.36 -9.69 25.48
N PRO A 129 -6.26 -8.51 26.13
CA PRO A 129 -5.38 -7.41 25.71
C PRO A 129 -3.89 -7.66 25.63
N TYR A 130 -3.36 -8.60 26.42
CA TYR A 130 -1.95 -8.88 26.51
C TYR A 130 -1.74 -10.39 26.43
N ASP A 131 -0.87 -10.82 25.53
CA ASP A 131 -0.46 -12.22 25.41
C ASP A 131 1.07 -12.26 25.23
N PRO A 132 1.83 -12.76 26.22
CA PRO A 132 3.29 -12.88 26.11
C PRO A 132 3.73 -13.85 25.02
N GLU A 133 2.84 -14.73 24.54
CA GLU A 133 3.07 -15.70 23.48
C GLU A 133 2.53 -15.20 22.12
N ALA A 134 2.39 -13.88 21.94
CA ALA A 134 1.93 -13.30 20.69
C ALA A 134 2.87 -13.62 19.52
N SER A 135 2.30 -13.91 18.36
CA SER A 135 3.05 -14.15 17.12
C SER A 135 3.71 -12.87 16.61
N PHE A 136 3.04 -11.74 16.78
CA PHE A 136 3.53 -10.40 16.49
C PHE A 136 2.83 -9.36 17.37
N GLY A 137 3.49 -8.24 17.64
CA GLY A 137 2.96 -7.12 18.42
C GLY A 137 3.06 -5.83 17.63
N CYS A 138 2.06 -4.94 17.75
CA CYS A 138 2.06 -3.65 17.08
C CYS A 138 1.09 -2.67 17.74
N PRO A 139 1.41 -1.37 17.89
CA PRO A 139 0.43 -0.40 18.35
C PRO A 139 -0.82 -0.41 17.45
N PRO A 140 -2.04 -0.29 17.99
CA PRO A 140 -3.28 -0.54 17.24
C PRO A 140 -3.46 0.32 16.00
N LEU A 141 -2.93 1.54 16.01
CA LEU A 141 -3.02 2.48 14.89
C LEU A 141 -1.87 2.29 13.89
N VAL A 142 -0.77 1.68 14.33
CA VAL A 142 0.34 1.27 13.47
C VAL A 142 -0.03 -0.02 12.73
N PHE A 143 -0.75 -0.94 13.39
CA PHE A 143 -1.26 -2.16 12.77
C PHE A 143 -2.10 -1.89 11.51
N LEU A 144 -2.84 -0.78 11.45
CA LEU A 144 -3.61 -0.40 10.26
C LEU A 144 -2.72 -0.17 9.02
N GLN A 145 -1.46 0.26 9.20
CA GLN A 145 -0.52 0.40 8.09
C GLN A 145 -0.09 -0.95 7.52
N LEU A 146 0.04 -1.98 8.37
CA LEU A 146 0.29 -3.36 7.94
C LEU A 146 -0.95 -3.96 7.27
N LEU A 147 -2.08 -3.86 7.96
CA LEU A 147 -3.36 -4.43 7.53
C LEU A 147 -3.79 -3.95 6.14
N LEU A 148 -3.59 -2.66 5.85
CA LEU A 148 -3.94 -2.04 4.57
C LEU A 148 -2.81 -2.13 3.52
N GLY A 149 -1.72 -2.84 3.85
CA GLY A 149 -0.58 -3.07 2.94
C GLY A 149 0.27 -1.83 2.67
N TYR A 150 0.14 -0.74 3.45
CA TYR A 150 0.94 0.47 3.26
C TYR A 150 2.41 0.24 3.61
N ARG A 151 2.68 -0.50 4.69
CA ARG A 151 4.03 -0.87 5.14
C ARG A 151 4.11 -2.35 5.46
N SER A 152 5.25 -2.96 5.17
CA SER A 152 5.53 -4.32 5.65
C SER A 152 5.84 -4.33 7.14
N MET A 153 5.79 -5.51 7.76
CA MET A 153 6.16 -5.64 9.17
C MET A 153 7.63 -5.24 9.42
N ALA A 154 8.53 -5.55 8.49
CA ALA A 154 9.93 -5.13 8.56
C ALA A 154 10.10 -3.60 8.54
N GLU A 155 9.35 -2.90 7.69
CA GLU A 155 9.35 -1.43 7.65
C GLU A 155 8.78 -0.81 8.92
N LEU A 156 7.76 -1.46 9.52
CA LEU A 156 7.19 -1.01 10.79
C LEU A 156 8.16 -1.21 11.94
N SER A 157 8.81 -2.37 12.05
CA SER A 157 9.82 -2.63 13.09
C SER A 157 11.02 -1.69 13.01
N ALA A 158 11.37 -1.19 11.82
CA ALA A 158 12.45 -0.21 11.65
C ALA A 158 12.10 1.18 12.20
N ILE A 159 10.80 1.52 12.31
CA ILE A 159 10.31 2.84 12.73
C ILE A 159 9.77 2.80 14.17
N TYR A 160 9.12 1.69 14.54
CA TYR A 160 8.43 1.49 15.81
C TYR A 160 9.08 0.31 16.54
N PRO A 161 9.89 0.54 17.59
CA PRO A 161 10.56 -0.52 18.33
C PRO A 161 9.60 -1.56 18.93
N ASP A 162 8.39 -1.14 19.29
CA ASP A 162 7.38 -2.02 19.87
C ASP A 162 6.73 -2.92 18.81
N ALA A 163 6.80 -2.54 17.53
CA ALA A 163 6.29 -3.34 16.43
C ALA A 163 7.27 -4.48 16.12
N SER A 164 6.88 -5.72 16.36
CA SER A 164 7.74 -6.89 16.16
C SER A 164 6.96 -8.12 15.72
N VAL A 165 7.65 -9.08 15.10
CA VAL A 165 7.11 -10.37 14.69
C VAL A 165 8.14 -11.45 14.99
N ALA A 166 7.71 -12.57 15.58
CA ALA A 166 8.61 -13.68 15.82
C ALA A 166 9.04 -14.31 14.48
N GLU A 167 10.30 -14.73 14.37
CA GLU A 167 10.93 -15.16 13.12
C GLU A 167 10.09 -16.20 12.36
N LYS A 168 9.58 -17.22 13.07
CA LYS A 168 8.77 -18.30 12.50
C LYS A 168 7.45 -17.85 11.86
N PHE A 169 6.96 -16.64 12.18
CA PHE A 169 5.70 -16.10 11.67
C PHE A 169 5.89 -15.03 10.60
N LYS A 170 7.13 -14.54 10.35
CA LYS A 170 7.39 -13.47 9.37
C LYS A 170 6.76 -13.74 8.01
N LEU A 171 7.07 -14.90 7.42
CA LEU A 171 6.57 -15.27 6.10
C LEU A 171 5.04 -15.36 6.06
N LEU A 172 4.41 -15.82 7.14
CA LEU A 172 2.96 -15.96 7.22
C LEU A 172 2.28 -14.58 7.37
N VAL A 173 2.84 -13.70 8.20
CA VAL A 173 2.38 -12.31 8.34
C VAL A 173 2.53 -11.56 7.01
N ASP A 174 3.67 -11.69 6.33
CA ASP A 174 3.89 -11.08 5.02
C ASP A 174 2.98 -11.67 3.93
N THR A 175 2.58 -12.94 4.07
CA THR A 175 1.58 -13.55 3.17
C THR A 175 0.18 -12.99 3.40
N LEU A 176 -0.22 -12.81 4.66
CA LEU A 176 -1.54 -12.30 5.01
C LEU A 176 -1.66 -10.80 4.74
N PHE A 177 -0.62 -10.03 5.06
CA PHE A 177 -0.59 -8.57 4.98
C PHE A 177 0.61 -8.10 4.15
N PRO A 178 0.68 -8.48 2.85
CA PRO A 178 1.78 -8.06 2.00
C PRO A 178 1.75 -6.54 1.82
N LYS A 179 2.91 -5.94 1.63
CA LYS A 179 2.98 -4.57 1.12
C LYS A 179 2.34 -4.51 -0.26
N GLN A 180 1.47 -3.55 -0.49
CA GLN A 180 0.75 -3.36 -1.74
C GLN A 180 0.84 -1.92 -2.22
N HIS A 181 0.75 -1.73 -3.54
CA HIS A 181 0.49 -0.41 -4.10
C HIS A 181 -1.00 -0.10 -3.90
N SER A 182 -1.28 0.91 -3.07
CA SER A 182 -2.64 1.38 -2.80
C SER A 182 -2.74 2.86 -3.16
N ALA A 183 -3.82 3.24 -3.85
CA ALA A 183 -4.13 4.64 -4.18
C ALA A 183 -5.57 4.94 -3.80
N VAL A 184 -5.80 6.09 -3.18
CA VAL A 184 -7.13 6.65 -2.93
C VAL A 184 -7.26 7.88 -3.80
N HIS A 185 -8.22 7.86 -4.71
CA HIS A 185 -8.59 9.03 -5.49
C HIS A 185 -9.73 9.74 -4.77
N PRO A 186 -9.54 10.97 -4.26
CA PRO A 186 -10.67 11.73 -3.75
C PRO A 186 -11.69 11.95 -4.87
N PRO A 187 -13.00 11.97 -4.54
CA PRO A 187 -14.01 12.31 -5.53
C PRO A 187 -13.73 13.69 -6.15
N PRO A 188 -14.11 13.90 -7.43
CA PRO A 188 -13.87 15.15 -8.15
C PRO A 188 -14.60 16.35 -7.52
#